data_AF-A0A2V1BZD9-F1
#
_entry.id   AF-A0A2V1BZD9-F1
#
_cell.length_a   1.000
_cell.length_b   1.000
_cell.length_c   1.000
_cell.angle_alpha   90.00
_cell.angle_beta   90.00
_cell.angle_gamma   90.00
#
_symmetry.space_group_name_H-M   'P 1'
#
loop_
_entity.id
_entity.type
_entity.pdbx_description
1 polymer ?
#
loop_
_entity_poly.entity_id
_entity_poly.type
_entity_poly.pdbx_seq_one_letter_code
_entity_poly.pdbx_strand_id
1 'polypeptide(L)'
;MGDIYGRAASVCAWLGIAGEDSKHARLYIEDQGTGPLSTRSIRSTSSEIREVAVQILQRPYWTRLWIMQELARAKEVVLICGDWAFAWDDLSRFTGLDGAGDWISSCYGALTVAKAQGTLHEVILNFHSPNGSTGNGFLLCEKRIDKIYGLMSMVVSAQRIVVDYDKTEADVLTDVVKVTVDTLTKEVSPREWDDGKAQKLFEVSVDVARASSIALGIEWPSELCLRDEWEERLLHKRMIWGQVWRWLKSV
;
A
#
# COMPACT_ATOMS: atom_id res chain seq x y z
N MET A 1 7.67 -6.86 10.11
CA MET A 1 7.66 -5.52 10.76
C MET A 1 6.27 -5.08 11.19
N GLY A 2 5.23 -5.21 10.36
CA GLY A 2 3.85 -4.87 10.73
C GLY A 2 3.35 -5.36 12.11
N ASP A 3 3.75 -6.56 12.55
CA ASP A 3 3.33 -7.10 13.87
C ASP A 3 3.88 -6.32 15.07
N ILE A 4 4.96 -5.55 14.90
CA ILE A 4 5.49 -4.68 15.95
C ILE A 4 4.50 -3.55 16.20
N TYR A 5 4.13 -2.83 15.13
CA TYR A 5 3.17 -1.73 15.18
C TYR A 5 1.76 -2.20 15.59
N GLY A 6 1.34 -3.39 15.10
CA GLY A 6 0.07 -4.02 15.49
C GLY A 6 -0.05 -4.38 16.97
N ARG A 7 1.08 -4.66 17.63
CA ARG A 7 1.11 -5.01 19.06
C ARG A 7 1.36 -3.81 19.98
N ALA A 8 1.93 -2.73 19.46
CA ALA A 8 2.17 -1.51 20.22
C ALA A 8 0.86 -0.93 20.79
N ALA A 9 0.96 -0.25 21.94
CA ALA A 9 -0.16 0.51 22.49
C ALA A 9 -0.41 1.77 21.64
N SER A 10 0.66 2.46 21.26
CA SER A 10 0.65 3.63 20.40
C SER A 10 1.94 3.68 19.57
N VAL A 11 1.87 4.31 18.40
CA VAL A 11 3.01 4.55 17.51
C VAL A 11 3.29 6.05 17.45
N CYS A 12 4.47 6.43 17.94
CA CYS A 12 4.96 7.80 17.86
C CYS A 12 5.71 8.02 16.54
N ALA A 13 5.10 8.78 15.63
CA ALA A 13 5.64 9.09 14.31
C ALA A 13 6.36 10.45 14.34
N TRP A 14 7.69 10.42 14.23
CA TRP A 14 8.54 11.61 14.27
C TRP A 14 8.63 12.29 12.90
N LEU A 15 8.05 13.48 12.79
CA LEU A 15 8.04 14.32 11.59
C LEU A 15 9.31 15.14 11.41
N GLY A 16 10.21 15.17 12.40
CA GLY A 16 11.43 15.97 12.38
C GLY A 16 11.43 17.09 13.41
N ILE A 17 12.48 17.90 13.38
CA ILE A 17 12.66 19.05 14.28
C ILE A 17 11.56 20.12 14.06
N ALA A 18 11.31 20.93 15.08
CA ALA A 18 10.43 22.08 14.96
C ALA A 18 10.99 23.08 13.95
N GLY A 19 10.13 23.59 13.08
CA GLY A 19 10.38 24.63 12.10
C GLY A 19 9.19 25.58 11.98
N GLU A 20 9.30 26.58 11.10
CA GLU A 20 8.21 27.54 10.87
C GLU A 20 6.92 26.83 10.44
N ASP A 21 7.01 25.87 9.53
CA ASP A 21 5.90 25.01 9.10
C ASP A 21 5.13 24.40 10.28
N SER A 22 5.85 23.83 11.26
CA SER A 22 5.23 23.21 12.43
C SER A 22 4.63 24.21 13.42
N LYS A 23 5.24 25.40 13.57
CA LYS A 23 4.68 26.48 14.40
C LYS A 23 3.36 26.98 13.80
N HIS A 24 3.35 27.23 12.51
CA HIS A 24 2.18 27.72 11.79
C HIS A 24 1.07 26.65 11.72
N ALA A 25 1.44 25.39 11.51
CA ALA A 25 0.51 24.26 11.54
C ALA A 25 -0.15 24.11 12.92
N ARG A 26 0.62 24.27 14.01
CA ARG A 26 0.09 24.26 15.37
C ARG A 26 -0.90 25.39 15.62
N LEU A 27 -0.53 26.63 15.27
CA LEU A 27 -1.42 27.79 15.39
C LEU A 27 -2.72 27.59 14.60
N TYR A 28 -2.62 27.04 13.40
CA TYR A 28 -3.78 26.75 12.54
C TYR A 28 -4.72 25.71 13.19
N ILE A 29 -4.20 24.63 13.75
CA ILE A 29 -5.02 23.60 14.43
C ILE A 29 -5.68 24.17 15.70
N GLU A 30 -4.93 24.93 16.49
CA GLU A 30 -5.40 25.50 17.76
C GLU A 30 -6.52 26.54 17.53
N ASP A 31 -6.42 27.38 16.49
CA ASP A 31 -7.46 28.36 16.11
C ASP A 31 -8.79 27.68 15.75
N GLN A 32 -8.75 26.48 15.14
CA GLN A 32 -9.97 25.71 14.85
C GLN A 32 -10.57 25.00 16.07
N GLY A 33 -9.84 24.87 17.18
CA GLY A 33 -10.23 24.12 18.38
C GLY A 33 -11.07 24.89 19.40
N THR A 34 -11.24 26.21 19.26
CA THR A 34 -11.87 27.06 20.29
C THR A 34 -13.31 27.51 19.94
N GLY A 35 -14.33 26.71 20.30
CA GLY A 35 -15.69 27.20 20.65
C GLY A 35 -16.91 26.73 19.79
N PRO A 36 -18.17 26.85 20.30
CA PRO A 36 -19.38 26.18 19.76
C PRO A 36 -19.99 26.81 18.48
N LEU A 37 -19.27 27.66 17.77
CA LEU A 37 -19.76 28.44 16.63
C LEU A 37 -18.65 28.53 15.56
N SER A 38 -18.32 27.41 14.92
CA SER A 38 -17.21 27.30 13.97
C SER A 38 -17.48 27.89 12.57
N THR A 39 -18.46 28.78 12.40
CA THR A 39 -18.61 29.61 11.20
C THR A 39 -17.72 30.87 11.20
N ARG A 40 -16.87 31.08 12.22
CA ARG A 40 -16.11 32.34 12.40
C ARG A 40 -14.57 32.26 12.39
N SER A 41 -13.93 31.07 12.35
CA SER A 41 -12.45 30.96 12.48
C SER A 41 -11.67 30.86 11.15
N ILE A 42 -12.28 30.46 10.03
CA ILE A 42 -11.57 30.33 8.73
C ILE A 42 -11.03 31.69 8.20
N ARG A 43 -11.48 32.82 8.77
CA ARG A 43 -11.11 34.18 8.34
C ARG A 43 -10.14 34.93 9.27
N SER A 44 -9.74 34.39 10.43
CA SER A 44 -8.81 35.09 11.35
C SER A 44 -7.34 34.75 11.10
N THR A 45 -7.05 33.56 10.58
CA THR A 45 -5.68 33.15 10.25
C THR A 45 -5.19 33.83 8.98
N SER A 46 -4.02 34.47 9.02
CA SER A 46 -3.43 35.13 7.85
C SER A 46 -3.15 34.12 6.73
N SER A 47 -3.14 34.60 5.48
CA SER A 47 -2.75 33.78 4.31
C SER A 47 -1.35 33.19 4.48
N GLU A 48 -0.42 33.97 5.06
CA GLU A 48 0.94 33.54 5.37
C GLU A 48 0.97 32.32 6.29
N ILE A 49 0.17 32.30 7.36
CA ILE A 49 0.12 31.14 8.26
C ILE A 49 -0.39 29.90 7.51
N ARG A 50 -1.37 30.05 6.62
CA ARG A 50 -1.93 28.94 5.83
C ARG A 50 -0.92 28.37 4.84
N GLU A 51 -0.20 29.25 4.13
CA GLU A 51 0.83 28.90 3.14
C GLU A 51 2.04 28.20 3.78
N VAL A 52 2.39 28.56 5.02
CA VAL A 52 3.49 27.91 5.74
C VAL A 52 3.02 26.63 6.43
N ALA A 53 1.81 26.60 6.99
CA ALA A 53 1.26 25.43 7.67
C ALA A 53 1.19 24.18 6.78
N VAL A 54 0.82 24.33 5.49
CA VAL A 54 0.68 23.18 4.59
C VAL A 54 2.01 22.44 4.35
N GLN A 55 3.15 23.10 4.56
CA GLN A 55 4.48 22.51 4.34
C GLN A 55 4.77 21.36 5.32
N ILE A 56 4.04 21.24 6.43
CA ILE A 56 4.16 20.08 7.32
C ILE A 56 3.82 18.75 6.62
N LEU A 57 2.96 18.79 5.60
CA LEU A 57 2.56 17.63 4.78
C LEU A 57 3.61 17.28 3.71
N GLN A 58 4.60 18.15 3.51
CA GLN A 58 5.70 17.97 2.55
C GLN A 58 6.97 17.43 3.21
N ARG A 59 6.93 17.18 4.53
CA ARG A 59 8.09 16.68 5.28
C ARG A 59 8.56 15.30 4.79
N PRO A 60 9.87 15.00 4.88
CA PRO A 60 10.44 13.73 4.42
C PRO A 60 9.86 12.48 5.09
N TYR A 61 9.23 12.60 6.26
CA TYR A 61 8.53 11.48 6.89
C TYR A 61 7.51 10.85 5.93
N TRP A 62 6.72 11.68 5.25
CA TRP A 62 5.59 11.27 4.41
C TRP A 62 5.98 10.55 3.13
N THR A 63 7.24 10.64 2.71
CA THR A 63 7.71 9.99 1.49
C THR A 63 8.19 8.57 1.73
N ARG A 64 8.43 8.18 2.98
CA ARG A 64 9.00 6.87 3.34
C ARG A 64 7.99 5.74 3.11
N LEU A 65 8.43 4.66 2.47
CA LEU A 65 7.63 3.44 2.29
C LEU A 65 7.07 2.86 3.59
N TRP A 66 7.88 2.86 4.64
CA TRP A 66 7.55 2.17 5.89
C TRP A 66 6.40 2.81 6.68
N ILE A 67 6.03 4.08 6.40
CA ILE A 67 4.92 4.75 7.09
C ILE A 67 3.60 4.01 6.90
N MET A 68 3.42 3.34 5.75
CA MET A 68 2.18 2.61 5.51
C MET A 68 2.01 1.47 6.51
N GLN A 69 3.08 0.81 6.94
CA GLN A 69 3.01 -0.21 8.00
C GLN A 69 2.85 0.43 9.38
N GLU A 70 3.61 1.49 9.65
CA GLU A 70 3.59 2.24 10.92
C GLU A 70 2.16 2.70 11.24
N LEU A 71 1.52 3.33 10.27
CA LEU A 71 0.22 3.97 10.42
C LEU A 71 -0.94 2.98 10.28
N ALA A 72 -0.87 2.02 9.35
CA ALA A 72 -2.00 1.13 9.09
C ALA A 72 -2.19 0.10 10.19
N ARG A 73 -1.11 -0.28 10.88
CA ARG A 73 -1.14 -1.32 11.91
C ARG A 73 -1.25 -0.75 13.33
N ALA A 74 -0.96 0.53 13.51
CA ALA A 74 -1.07 1.18 14.81
C ALA A 74 -2.51 1.17 15.35
N LYS A 75 -2.65 0.95 16.66
CA LYS A 75 -3.90 1.15 17.39
C LYS A 75 -4.19 2.63 17.62
N GLU A 76 -3.12 3.39 17.87
CA GLU A 76 -3.11 4.83 18.06
C GLU A 76 -1.84 5.38 17.42
N VAL A 77 -1.96 6.52 16.73
CA VAL A 77 -0.83 7.22 16.12
C VAL A 77 -0.74 8.62 16.71
N VAL A 78 0.43 8.93 17.26
CA VAL A 78 0.79 10.26 17.73
C VAL A 78 1.86 10.82 16.81
N LEU A 79 1.55 11.92 16.13
CA LEU A 79 2.50 12.65 15.30
C LEU A 79 3.29 13.60 16.19
N ILE A 80 4.61 13.56 16.06
CA ILE A 80 5.51 14.38 16.89
C ILE A 80 6.41 15.20 15.98
N CYS A 81 6.45 16.51 16.20
CA CYS A 81 7.30 17.44 15.49
C CYS A 81 7.97 18.39 16.51
N GLY A 82 9.27 18.20 16.77
CA GLY A 82 9.93 18.93 17.84
C GLY A 82 9.33 18.60 19.21
N ASP A 83 8.85 19.63 19.91
CA ASP A 83 8.14 19.54 21.19
C ASP A 83 6.61 19.43 21.04
N TRP A 84 6.10 19.51 19.82
CA TRP A 84 4.67 19.45 19.54
C TRP A 84 4.24 18.02 19.21
N ALA A 85 3.21 17.53 19.91
CA ALA A 85 2.55 16.26 19.64
C ALA A 85 1.07 16.51 19.33
N PHE A 86 0.55 15.79 18.32
CA PHE A 86 -0.85 15.87 17.90
C PHE A 86 -1.34 14.51 17.38
N ALA A 87 -2.66 14.31 17.38
CA ALA A 87 -3.23 13.04 16.96
C ALA A 87 -3.23 12.92 15.44
N TRP A 88 -3.18 11.69 14.92
CA TRP A 88 -3.36 11.44 13.49
C TRP A 88 -4.60 12.12 12.90
N ASP A 89 -5.73 12.06 13.62
CA ASP A 89 -7.00 12.61 13.16
C ASP A 89 -7.01 14.14 13.05
N ASP A 90 -6.09 14.83 13.72
CA ASP A 90 -5.94 16.28 13.60
C ASP A 90 -5.40 16.68 12.22
N LEU A 91 -4.82 15.75 11.43
CA LEU A 91 -4.46 16.02 10.03
C LEU A 91 -5.66 16.45 9.19
N SER A 92 -6.85 15.95 9.49
CA SER A 92 -8.08 16.31 8.77
C SER A 92 -8.41 17.81 8.85
N ARG A 93 -7.92 18.52 9.87
CA ARG A 93 -8.11 19.97 10.02
C ARG A 93 -7.40 20.75 8.92
N PHE A 94 -6.30 20.22 8.35
CA PHE A 94 -5.58 20.86 7.25
C PHE A 94 -6.32 20.81 5.91
N THR A 95 -7.46 20.12 5.79
CA THR A 95 -8.23 20.04 4.53
C THR A 95 -8.66 21.40 3.98
N GLY A 96 -8.77 22.42 4.83
CA GLY A 96 -9.04 23.81 4.42
C GLY A 96 -7.82 24.59 3.93
N LEU A 97 -6.62 23.99 3.89
CA LEU A 97 -5.42 24.60 3.31
C LEU A 97 -5.32 24.29 1.81
N ASP A 98 -4.87 25.29 1.06
CA ASP A 98 -4.71 25.16 -0.40
C ASP A 98 -3.67 24.08 -0.71
N GLY A 99 -4.04 23.12 -1.56
CA GLY A 99 -3.19 21.98 -1.93
C GLY A 99 -3.13 20.84 -0.91
N ALA A 100 -3.74 20.97 0.27
CA ALA A 100 -3.73 19.92 1.30
C ALA A 100 -4.83 18.86 1.11
N GLY A 101 -6.01 19.27 0.63
CA GLY A 101 -7.19 18.38 0.54
C GLY A 101 -6.93 17.11 -0.26
N ASP A 102 -6.35 17.22 -1.45
CA ASP A 102 -6.04 16.08 -2.33
C ASP A 102 -5.02 15.14 -1.71
N TRP A 103 -3.98 15.70 -1.06
CA TRP A 103 -2.97 14.92 -0.36
C TRP A 103 -3.57 14.14 0.81
N ILE A 104 -4.40 14.78 1.64
CA ILE A 104 -5.04 14.16 2.79
C ILE A 104 -5.97 13.03 2.32
N SER A 105 -6.82 13.30 1.34
CA SER A 105 -7.72 12.31 0.76
C SER A 105 -6.96 11.08 0.25
N SER A 106 -5.88 11.31 -0.50
CA SER A 106 -5.01 10.24 -1.01
C SER A 106 -4.34 9.44 0.11
N CYS A 107 -3.86 10.12 1.15
CA CYS A 107 -3.20 9.49 2.29
C CYS A 107 -4.17 8.59 3.08
N TYR A 108 -5.37 9.09 3.42
CA TYR A 108 -6.40 8.28 4.09
C TYR A 108 -6.92 7.14 3.21
N GLY A 109 -7.01 7.35 1.89
CA GLY A 109 -7.36 6.30 0.93
C GLY A 109 -6.33 5.16 0.91
N ALA A 110 -5.04 5.49 0.75
CA ALA A 110 -3.95 4.53 0.82
C ALA A 110 -3.91 3.79 2.16
N LEU A 111 -4.17 4.50 3.27
CA LEU A 111 -4.22 3.90 4.59
C LEU A 111 -5.41 2.95 4.77
N THR A 112 -6.55 3.27 4.16
CA THR A 112 -7.74 2.40 4.15
C THR A 112 -7.44 1.08 3.45
N VAL A 113 -6.83 1.14 2.27
CA VAL A 113 -6.36 -0.06 1.54
C VAL A 113 -5.35 -0.83 2.38
N ALA A 114 -4.37 -0.13 2.95
CA ALA A 114 -3.34 -0.74 3.78
C ALA A 114 -3.93 -1.44 5.01
N LYS A 115 -5.00 -0.90 5.63
CA LYS A 115 -5.72 -1.45 6.80
C LYS A 115 -6.54 -2.69 6.46
N ALA A 116 -7.29 -2.65 5.36
CA ALA A 116 -8.22 -3.72 4.97
C ALA A 116 -7.53 -5.07 4.78
N GLN A 117 -6.24 -5.05 4.41
CA GLN A 117 -5.48 -6.20 3.92
C GLN A 117 -6.10 -6.80 2.66
N GLY A 118 -5.28 -7.02 1.64
CA GLY A 118 -5.71 -7.55 0.35
C GLY A 118 -4.95 -8.80 -0.04
N THR A 119 -5.36 -9.38 -1.15
CA THR A 119 -4.52 -10.35 -1.86
C THR A 119 -3.23 -9.68 -2.35
N LEU A 120 -2.19 -10.46 -2.62
CA LEU A 120 -0.90 -9.96 -3.08
C LEU A 120 -1.06 -9.10 -4.34
N HIS A 121 -1.84 -9.57 -5.32
CA HIS A 121 -2.03 -8.87 -6.59
C HIS A 121 -2.76 -7.54 -6.42
N GLU A 122 -3.83 -7.49 -5.62
CA GLU A 122 -4.56 -6.24 -5.33
C GLU A 122 -3.63 -5.21 -4.67
N VAL A 123 -2.84 -5.63 -3.69
CA VAL A 123 -1.92 -4.73 -2.97
C VAL A 123 -0.84 -4.22 -3.92
N ILE A 124 -0.22 -5.08 -4.74
CA ILE A 124 0.81 -4.65 -5.69
C ILE A 124 0.23 -3.64 -6.70
N LEU A 125 -0.94 -3.93 -7.27
CA LEU A 125 -1.55 -3.05 -8.26
C LEU A 125 -1.99 -1.71 -7.65
N ASN A 126 -2.51 -1.70 -6.43
CA ASN A 126 -2.90 -0.46 -5.75
C ASN A 126 -1.71 0.47 -5.47
N PHE A 127 -0.52 -0.07 -5.22
CA PHE A 127 0.63 0.72 -4.79
C PHE A 127 1.69 0.97 -5.88
N HIS A 128 1.76 0.13 -6.91
CA HIS A 128 2.80 0.20 -7.94
C HIS A 128 2.28 0.36 -9.37
N SER A 129 0.98 0.20 -9.61
CA SER A 129 0.40 0.50 -10.93
C SER A 129 0.30 2.01 -11.16
N PRO A 130 0.51 2.52 -12.38
CA PRO A 130 0.32 3.94 -12.70
C PRO A 130 -1.07 4.49 -12.34
N ASN A 131 -2.09 3.63 -12.38
CA ASN A 131 -3.47 3.97 -12.04
C ASN A 131 -3.80 3.67 -10.55
N GLY A 132 -2.80 3.31 -9.75
CA GLY A 132 -2.96 2.97 -8.34
C GLY A 132 -3.22 4.18 -7.43
N SER A 133 -3.56 3.90 -6.18
CA SER A 133 -3.91 4.92 -5.17
C SER A 133 -2.72 5.80 -4.73
N THR A 134 -1.49 5.47 -5.14
CA THR A 134 -0.26 6.18 -4.74
C THR A 134 0.48 6.82 -5.91
N GLY A 135 -0.21 7.13 -7.02
CA GLY A 135 0.33 7.55 -8.31
C GLY A 135 1.32 8.74 -8.37
N ASN A 136 1.82 9.28 -7.24
CA ASN A 136 2.86 10.33 -7.19
C ASN A 136 3.71 10.29 -5.89
N GLY A 137 4.49 9.24 -5.65
CA GLY A 137 5.72 9.38 -4.84
C GLY A 137 5.65 9.13 -3.33
N PHE A 138 4.63 8.43 -2.85
CA PHE A 138 4.79 7.65 -1.61
C PHE A 138 5.70 6.46 -1.94
N LEU A 139 6.46 5.93 -1.00
CA LEU A 139 7.29 4.72 -1.14
C LEU A 139 8.79 4.89 -1.47
N LEU A 140 9.43 5.97 -1.02
CA LEU A 140 10.88 6.04 -0.98
C LEU A 140 11.47 4.99 -0.02
N CYS A 141 12.49 4.30 -0.50
CA CYS A 141 13.25 3.29 0.24
C CYS A 141 14.69 3.24 -0.28
N GLU A 142 15.62 2.79 0.58
CA GLU A 142 17.03 2.67 0.22
C GLU A 142 17.27 1.48 -0.71
N LYS A 143 16.69 0.31 -0.38
CA LYS A 143 16.75 -0.90 -1.21
C LYS A 143 15.48 -1.01 -2.06
N ARG A 144 15.63 -1.29 -3.36
CA ARG A 144 14.48 -1.42 -4.27
C ARG A 144 13.55 -2.57 -3.90
N ILE A 145 14.11 -3.68 -3.39
CA ILE A 145 13.37 -4.84 -2.88
C ILE A 145 12.35 -4.46 -1.79
N ASP A 146 12.62 -3.42 -1.00
CA ASP A 146 11.68 -2.98 0.02
C ASP A 146 10.34 -2.56 -0.59
N LYS A 147 10.28 -2.08 -1.84
CA LYS A 147 8.99 -1.77 -2.49
C LYS A 147 8.04 -2.96 -2.53
N ILE A 148 8.56 -4.19 -2.49
CA ILE A 148 7.75 -5.41 -2.35
C ILE A 148 7.60 -5.77 -0.87
N TYR A 149 8.71 -5.92 -0.14
CA TYR A 149 8.67 -6.39 1.25
C TYR A 149 7.93 -5.44 2.22
N GLY A 150 8.01 -4.14 1.95
CA GLY A 150 7.28 -3.08 2.65
C GLY A 150 5.76 -3.16 2.50
N LEU A 151 5.24 -3.96 1.55
CA LEU A 151 3.80 -4.17 1.39
C LEU A 151 3.29 -5.43 2.09
N MET A 152 4.17 -6.34 2.53
CA MET A 152 3.74 -7.66 3.05
C MET A 152 2.86 -7.59 4.30
N SER A 153 2.92 -6.50 5.08
CA SER A 153 2.02 -6.31 6.22
C SER A 153 0.55 -6.05 5.81
N MET A 154 0.33 -5.62 4.57
CA MET A 154 -0.96 -5.35 3.95
C MET A 154 -1.47 -6.54 3.15
N VAL A 155 -0.63 -7.55 2.91
CA VAL A 155 -1.03 -8.77 2.22
C VAL A 155 -1.57 -9.78 3.24
N VAL A 156 -2.63 -10.49 2.87
CA VAL A 156 -3.16 -11.62 3.65
C VAL A 156 -2.07 -12.66 3.93
N SER A 157 -2.03 -13.22 5.14
CA SER A 157 -0.92 -14.07 5.60
C SER A 157 -0.60 -15.24 4.66
N ALA A 158 -1.62 -15.84 4.07
CA ALA A 158 -1.49 -16.98 3.15
C ALA A 158 -0.78 -16.65 1.81
N GLN A 159 -0.64 -15.37 1.47
CA GLN A 159 -0.02 -14.91 0.21
C GLN A 159 1.22 -14.02 0.46
N ARG A 160 1.71 -13.96 1.71
CA ARG A 160 2.93 -13.19 2.01
C ARG A 160 4.15 -13.92 1.50
N ILE A 161 5.00 -13.19 0.79
CA ILE A 161 6.32 -13.65 0.40
C ILE A 161 7.22 -13.62 1.65
N VAL A 162 8.10 -14.62 1.77
CA VAL A 162 9.10 -14.65 2.83
C VAL A 162 10.15 -13.58 2.55
N VAL A 163 10.34 -12.69 3.53
CA VAL A 163 11.33 -11.61 3.44
C VAL A 163 12.72 -12.20 3.60
N ASP A 164 13.53 -12.07 2.56
CA ASP A 164 14.90 -12.57 2.49
C ASP A 164 15.78 -11.54 1.76
N TYR A 165 16.69 -10.91 2.49
CA TYR A 165 17.55 -9.86 1.94
C TYR A 165 18.79 -10.38 1.22
N ASP A 166 18.98 -11.70 1.18
CA ASP A 166 20.02 -12.35 0.36
C ASP A 166 19.55 -12.58 -1.08
N LYS A 167 18.24 -12.42 -1.35
CA LYS A 167 17.64 -12.52 -2.69
C LYS A 167 17.96 -11.30 -3.55
N THR A 168 18.08 -11.55 -4.86
CA THR A 168 18.12 -10.48 -5.87
C THR A 168 16.73 -9.95 -6.19
N GLU A 169 16.64 -8.80 -6.85
CA GLU A 169 15.38 -8.28 -7.37
C GLU A 169 14.66 -9.28 -8.30
N ALA A 170 15.41 -10.05 -9.10
CA ALA A 170 14.84 -11.05 -10.00
C ALA A 170 14.23 -12.25 -9.24
N ASP A 171 14.86 -12.66 -8.14
CA ASP A 171 14.33 -13.71 -7.27
C ASP A 171 13.02 -13.25 -6.60
N VAL A 172 13.00 -12.01 -6.10
CA VAL A 172 11.80 -11.43 -5.49
C VAL A 172 10.67 -11.25 -6.50
N LEU A 173 10.97 -10.83 -7.73
CA LEU A 173 9.98 -10.78 -8.81
C LEU A 173 9.39 -12.16 -9.08
N THR A 174 10.24 -13.20 -9.09
CA THR A 174 9.83 -14.58 -9.29
C THR A 174 8.91 -15.06 -8.17
N ASP A 175 9.20 -14.73 -6.90
CA ASP A 175 8.31 -15.03 -5.78
C ASP A 175 6.94 -14.36 -5.93
N VAL A 176 6.91 -13.07 -6.33
CA VAL A 176 5.66 -12.34 -6.56
C VAL A 176 4.84 -13.00 -7.66
N VAL A 177 5.48 -13.32 -8.78
CA VAL A 177 4.83 -13.98 -9.91
C VAL A 177 4.24 -15.32 -9.47
N LYS A 178 5.05 -16.19 -8.85
CA LYS A 178 4.60 -17.52 -8.40
C LYS A 178 3.39 -17.46 -7.48
N VAL A 179 3.45 -16.63 -6.44
CA VAL A 179 2.33 -16.48 -5.50
C VAL A 179 1.08 -15.92 -6.18
N THR A 180 1.25 -15.01 -7.15
CA THR A 180 0.14 -14.44 -7.93
C THR A 180 -0.51 -15.49 -8.82
N VAL A 181 0.28 -16.24 -9.60
CA VAL A 181 -0.22 -17.33 -10.46
C VAL A 181 -0.92 -18.40 -9.62
N ASP A 182 -0.32 -18.83 -8.51
CA ASP A 182 -0.91 -19.83 -7.62
C ASP A 182 -2.22 -19.35 -6.98
N THR A 183 -2.36 -18.04 -6.76
CA THR A 183 -3.59 -17.44 -6.23
C THR A 183 -4.69 -17.41 -7.29
N LEU A 184 -4.38 -16.83 -8.45
CA LEU A 184 -5.39 -16.59 -9.49
C LEU A 184 -5.84 -17.88 -10.18
N THR A 185 -4.93 -18.83 -10.38
CA THR A 185 -5.30 -20.16 -10.94
C THR A 185 -6.22 -20.95 -10.00
N LYS A 186 -6.23 -20.68 -8.69
CA LYS A 186 -7.20 -21.31 -7.76
C LYS A 186 -8.64 -20.87 -8.04
N GLU A 187 -8.84 -19.66 -8.53
CA GLU A 187 -10.17 -19.10 -8.85
C GLU A 187 -10.78 -19.64 -10.14
N VAL A 188 -9.96 -20.23 -11.02
CA VAL A 188 -10.43 -20.85 -12.27
C VAL A 188 -11.00 -22.24 -11.97
N SER A 189 -12.32 -22.40 -12.11
CA SER A 189 -12.95 -23.72 -11.98
C SER A 189 -12.73 -24.59 -13.23
N PRO A 190 -12.91 -25.92 -13.15
CA PRO A 190 -12.77 -26.82 -14.31
C PRO A 190 -13.64 -26.45 -15.53
N ARG A 191 -14.76 -25.76 -15.30
CA ARG A 191 -15.69 -25.34 -16.37
C ARG A 191 -15.24 -24.05 -17.06
N GLU A 192 -14.34 -23.29 -16.43
CA GLU A 192 -13.88 -21.97 -16.87
C GLU A 192 -12.46 -22.02 -17.45
N TRP A 193 -11.86 -23.21 -17.60
CA TRP A 193 -10.49 -23.37 -18.09
C TRP A 193 -10.27 -22.83 -19.51
N ASP A 194 -11.27 -22.99 -20.37
CA ASP A 194 -11.26 -22.49 -21.74
C ASP A 194 -12.23 -21.30 -21.91
N ASP A 195 -12.74 -20.76 -20.79
CA ASP A 195 -13.58 -19.57 -20.75
C ASP A 195 -12.70 -18.31 -20.63
N GLY A 196 -13.21 -17.16 -21.07
CA GLY A 196 -12.49 -15.89 -21.06
C GLY A 196 -12.05 -15.41 -19.66
N LYS A 197 -12.55 -16.03 -18.58
CA LYS A 197 -12.11 -15.76 -17.21
C LYS A 197 -10.64 -16.10 -16.99
N ALA A 198 -10.16 -17.24 -17.47
CA ALA A 198 -8.74 -17.62 -17.31
C ALA A 198 -7.83 -16.59 -17.98
N GLN A 199 -8.19 -16.15 -19.18
CA GLN A 199 -7.48 -15.10 -19.92
C GLN A 199 -7.47 -13.76 -19.16
N LYS A 200 -8.61 -13.33 -18.59
CA LYS A 200 -8.67 -12.11 -17.77
C LYS A 200 -7.77 -12.17 -16.53
N LEU A 201 -7.75 -13.30 -15.84
CA LEU A 201 -6.89 -13.48 -14.67
C LEU A 201 -5.40 -13.60 -15.05
N PHE A 202 -5.10 -14.14 -16.22
CA PHE A 202 -3.77 -14.10 -16.78
C PHE A 202 -3.32 -12.65 -17.04
N GLU A 203 -4.17 -11.81 -17.61
CA GLU A 203 -3.90 -10.37 -17.80
C GLU A 203 -3.60 -9.66 -16.47
N VAL A 204 -4.33 -9.97 -15.39
CA VAL A 204 -4.00 -9.47 -14.04
C VAL A 204 -2.59 -9.88 -13.61
N SER A 205 -2.17 -11.13 -13.89
CA SER A 205 -0.81 -11.59 -13.57
C SER A 205 0.26 -10.82 -14.35
N VAL A 206 -0.03 -10.47 -15.63
CA VAL A 206 0.85 -9.64 -16.47
C VAL A 206 1.01 -8.25 -15.86
N ASP A 207 -0.09 -7.62 -15.44
CA ASP A 207 -0.07 -6.30 -14.84
C ASP A 207 0.71 -6.28 -13.52
N VAL A 208 0.56 -7.32 -12.68
CA VAL A 208 1.32 -7.48 -11.45
C VAL A 208 2.81 -7.65 -11.73
N ALA A 209 3.17 -8.48 -12.71
CA ALA A 209 4.56 -8.69 -13.09
C ALA A 209 5.21 -7.39 -13.59
N ARG A 210 4.51 -6.62 -14.43
CA ARG A 210 4.96 -5.31 -14.91
C ARG A 210 5.13 -4.30 -13.78
N ALA A 211 4.10 -4.14 -12.92
CA ALA A 211 4.15 -3.22 -11.79
C ALA A 211 5.31 -3.56 -10.83
N SER A 212 5.52 -4.86 -10.56
CA SER A 212 6.61 -5.34 -9.71
C SER A 212 7.98 -5.12 -10.35
N SER A 213 8.13 -5.37 -11.66
CA SER A 213 9.38 -5.10 -12.39
C SER A 213 9.75 -3.61 -12.35
N ILE A 214 8.78 -2.72 -12.57
CA ILE A 214 8.96 -1.27 -12.48
C ILE A 214 9.40 -0.87 -11.07
N ALA A 215 8.72 -1.40 -10.04
CA ALA A 215 9.07 -1.12 -8.66
C ALA A 215 10.53 -1.54 -8.35
N LEU A 216 10.87 -2.77 -8.71
CA LEU A 216 12.19 -3.37 -8.50
C LEU A 216 13.29 -2.77 -9.40
N GLY A 217 12.92 -2.08 -10.48
CA GLY A 217 13.87 -1.46 -11.41
C GLY A 217 14.60 -2.47 -12.29
N ILE A 218 13.95 -3.60 -12.61
CA ILE A 218 14.50 -4.66 -13.46
C ILE A 218 13.59 -4.88 -14.69
N GLU A 219 14.18 -5.41 -15.76
CA GLU A 219 13.42 -5.82 -16.93
C GLU A 219 12.66 -7.13 -16.66
N TRP A 220 11.40 -7.18 -17.06
CA TRP A 220 10.58 -8.40 -16.94
C TRP A 220 10.94 -9.39 -18.06
N PRO A 221 11.27 -10.67 -17.76
CA PRO A 221 11.87 -11.58 -18.74
C PRO A 221 11.03 -11.86 -19.99
N SER A 222 9.70 -11.98 -19.85
CA SER A 222 8.71 -11.97 -20.94
C SER A 222 7.34 -12.45 -20.43
N GLU A 223 6.30 -12.15 -21.20
CA GLU A 223 4.97 -12.75 -21.03
C GLU A 223 4.96 -14.27 -21.30
N LEU A 224 5.87 -14.78 -22.13
CA LEU A 224 5.99 -16.21 -22.44
C LEU A 224 6.32 -17.02 -21.18
N CYS A 225 7.31 -16.59 -20.40
CA CYS A 225 7.66 -17.28 -19.15
C CYS A 225 6.48 -17.32 -18.16
N LEU A 226 5.68 -16.26 -18.10
CA LEU A 226 4.50 -16.22 -17.25
C LEU A 226 3.40 -17.16 -17.76
N ARG A 227 3.25 -17.27 -19.07
CA ARG A 227 2.31 -18.20 -19.71
C ARG A 227 2.68 -19.65 -19.43
N ASP A 228 3.97 -19.99 -19.51
CA ASP A 228 4.47 -21.33 -19.18
C ASP A 228 4.18 -21.69 -17.71
N GLU A 229 4.41 -20.75 -16.77
CA GLU A 229 4.08 -20.95 -15.35
C GLU A 229 2.57 -21.20 -15.15
N TRP A 230 1.73 -20.42 -15.85
CA TRP A 230 0.27 -20.57 -15.83
C TRP A 230 -0.18 -21.94 -16.34
N GLU A 231 0.32 -22.36 -17.51
CA GLU A 231 -0.04 -23.64 -18.11
C GLU A 231 0.37 -24.81 -17.21
N GLU A 232 1.55 -24.75 -16.59
CA GLU A 232 2.00 -25.78 -15.65
C GLU A 232 1.01 -25.94 -14.47
N ARG A 233 0.57 -24.83 -13.87
CA ARG A 233 -0.39 -24.84 -12.73
C ARG A 233 -1.76 -25.35 -13.15
N LEU A 234 -2.24 -24.91 -14.31
CA LEU A 234 -3.53 -25.35 -14.83
C LEU A 234 -3.51 -26.83 -15.20
N LEU A 235 -2.46 -27.33 -15.85
CA LEU A 235 -2.27 -28.74 -16.15
C LEU A 235 -2.24 -29.61 -14.89
N HIS A 236 -1.51 -29.18 -13.86
CA HIS A 236 -1.48 -29.88 -12.58
C HIS A 236 -2.88 -29.96 -11.95
N LYS A 237 -3.62 -28.84 -11.96
CA LYS A 237 -5.01 -28.77 -11.47
C LYS A 237 -5.96 -29.66 -12.28
N ARG A 238 -5.82 -29.67 -13.61
CA ARG A 238 -6.57 -30.54 -14.54
C ARG A 238 -6.36 -32.02 -14.23
N MET A 239 -5.12 -32.44 -13.97
CA MET A 239 -4.80 -33.82 -13.60
C MET A 239 -5.46 -34.25 -12.29
N ILE A 240 -5.37 -33.41 -11.24
CA ILE A 240 -6.01 -33.68 -9.94
C ILE A 240 -7.52 -33.85 -10.12
N TRP A 241 -8.17 -32.91 -10.82
CA TRP A 241 -9.60 -32.99 -11.08
C TRP A 241 -9.99 -34.22 -11.91
N GLY A 242 -9.19 -34.59 -12.89
CA GLY A 242 -9.41 -35.82 -13.68
C GLY A 242 -9.29 -37.11 -12.85
N GLN A 243 -8.46 -37.11 -11.79
CA GLN A 243 -8.39 -38.24 -10.84
C GLN A 243 -9.62 -38.25 -9.93
N VAL A 244 -10.01 -37.11 -9.36
CA VAL A 244 -11.20 -36.98 -8.51
C VAL A 244 -12.48 -37.38 -9.27
N TRP A 245 -12.63 -36.93 -10.50
CA TRP A 245 -13.79 -37.28 -11.34
C TRP A 245 -13.86 -38.78 -11.66
N ARG A 246 -12.71 -39.41 -11.95
CA ARG A 246 -12.64 -40.87 -12.16
C ARG A 246 -13.01 -41.65 -10.90
N TRP A 247 -12.54 -41.20 -9.73
CA TRP A 247 -12.90 -41.79 -8.44
C TRP A 247 -14.41 -41.65 -8.15
N LEU A 248 -14.99 -40.47 -8.34
CA LEU A 248 -16.43 -40.23 -8.15
C LEU A 248 -17.33 -41.08 -9.08
N LYS A 249 -16.85 -41.50 -10.25
CA LYS A 249 -17.58 -42.41 -11.14
C LYS A 249 -17.45 -43.89 -10.77
N SER A 250 -16.49 -44.23 -9.92
CA SER A 250 -16.21 -45.61 -9.48
C SER A 250 -16.85 -45.98 -8.13
N VAL A 251 -17.47 -45.01 -7.46
CA VAL A 251 -18.26 -45.16 -6.22
C VAL A 251 -19.75 -45.09 -6.57
#